data_AF-A0AAU9IC82-F1
#
_entry.id   AF-A0AAU9IC82-F1
#
_cell.length_a   1.000
_cell.length_b   1.000
_cell.length_c   1.000
_cell.angle_alpha   90.00
_cell.angle_beta   90.00
_cell.angle_gamma   90.00
#
_symmetry.space_group_name_H-M   'P 1'
#
loop_
_entity.id
_entity.type
_entity.pdbx_description
1 polymer ?
#
loop_
_entity_poly.entity_id
_entity_poly.type
_entity_poly.pdbx_seq_one_letter_code
_entity_poly.pdbx_strand_id
1 'polypeptide(L)'
;MILEFLRAENLFIKTKEFNVKDFCWMLKDEIFWKKTIEILKQRNYYFAEIWSFGIFHNDISIIRELMSMNKQISTELGRFFDSSIITTDKGDYIHLEYDPLINTRAHKLGKNPRIANIEFKNSYRAFLELLCEKGSLDISDQLCFVQYLAYQDRISEAKEIFGTIPLHPSTEKPGSSYLQIQYDYFCCYFDPEMLPIISALYENYPIESWRKLFNEAAKFSRETQDQDISILDPQEKEPTLMFSIEKDYISLQYKWVKACKIRFYRVDLEILFSKNPFFIGNSQHFKYVKPYFDIEINLQDDGEAKIKIPELLIGQNIVIEIDYGVYTVSKSHFSANLKFNLIERYGIIKIMNENLAPIAGAYIKVFVKQKIGDIKFYKDGYTDIKGKFDYVSLNVNKISEAERFAILVVDEELGSLVLEANPPPQ
;
A
#
# COMPACT_ATOMS: atom_id res chain seq x y z
N MET A 1 -27.85 60.72 -33.45
CA MET A 1 -28.46 59.62 -34.23
C MET A 1 -27.93 58.22 -33.85
N ILE A 2 -26.71 57.80 -34.19
CA ILE A 2 -26.26 56.41 -33.90
C ILE A 2 -26.10 56.13 -32.39
N LEU A 3 -25.46 57.02 -31.62
CA LEU A 3 -25.34 56.83 -30.16
C LEU A 3 -26.71 56.82 -29.44
N GLU A 4 -27.67 57.59 -29.93
CA GLU A 4 -29.04 57.60 -29.39
C GLU A 4 -29.77 56.30 -29.73
N PHE A 5 -29.61 55.81 -30.96
CA PHE A 5 -30.10 54.50 -31.38
C PHE A 5 -29.54 53.40 -30.47
N LEU A 6 -28.21 53.39 -30.24
CA LEU A 6 -27.56 52.44 -29.33
C LEU A 6 -28.03 52.54 -27.87
N ARG A 7 -28.58 53.68 -27.44
CA ARG A 7 -29.14 53.84 -26.09
C ARG A 7 -30.59 53.34 -25.98
N ALA A 8 -31.42 53.67 -26.98
CA ALA A 8 -32.87 53.52 -26.88
C ALA A 8 -33.41 52.24 -27.51
N GLU A 9 -32.78 51.74 -28.57
CA GLU A 9 -33.33 50.67 -29.40
C GLU A 9 -32.85 49.29 -28.95
N ASN A 10 -33.68 48.26 -29.13
CA ASN A 10 -33.26 46.88 -28.87
C ASN A 10 -32.48 46.34 -30.08
N LEU A 11 -31.20 46.05 -29.86
CA LEU A 11 -30.25 45.66 -30.91
C LEU A 11 -30.42 44.20 -31.39
N PHE A 12 -31.29 43.41 -30.75
CA PHE A 12 -31.52 41.99 -31.05
C PHE A 12 -32.89 41.71 -31.67
N ILE A 13 -33.67 42.75 -32.00
CA ILE A 13 -34.97 42.57 -32.67
C ILE A 13 -34.76 42.18 -34.14
N LYS A 14 -35.28 41.01 -34.54
CA LYS A 14 -35.16 40.47 -35.91
C LYS A 14 -35.68 41.39 -37.03
N THR A 15 -36.54 42.36 -36.72
CA THR A 15 -37.15 43.28 -37.70
C THR A 15 -36.33 44.55 -37.95
N LYS A 16 -35.30 44.84 -37.14
CA LYS A 16 -34.34 45.92 -37.37
C LYS A 16 -32.95 45.28 -37.46
N GLU A 17 -32.38 45.21 -38.65
CA GLU A 17 -31.02 44.68 -38.85
C GLU A 17 -29.98 45.64 -38.25
N PHE A 18 -29.69 45.50 -36.96
CA PHE A 18 -28.51 46.13 -36.39
C PHE A 18 -27.27 45.33 -36.80
N ASN A 19 -26.38 45.96 -37.57
CA ASN A 19 -25.11 45.38 -37.95
C ASN A 19 -23.97 46.32 -37.55
N VAL A 20 -23.06 45.81 -36.72
CA VAL A 20 -21.88 46.54 -36.25
C VAL A 20 -21.05 47.06 -37.43
N LYS A 21 -21.00 46.32 -38.54
CA LYS A 21 -20.20 46.67 -39.72
C LYS A 21 -20.61 47.99 -40.37
N ASP A 22 -21.86 48.41 -40.24
CA ASP A 22 -22.39 49.61 -40.91
C ASP A 22 -21.78 50.91 -40.38
N PHE A 23 -21.30 50.89 -39.14
CA PHE A 23 -20.69 52.06 -38.49
C PHE A 23 -19.28 51.80 -37.93
N CYS A 24 -18.69 50.62 -38.20
CA CYS A 24 -17.32 50.29 -37.78
C CYS A 24 -16.29 51.36 -38.16
N TRP A 25 -16.44 52.00 -39.32
CA TRP A 25 -15.52 53.04 -39.78
C TRP A 25 -15.50 54.27 -38.84
N MET A 26 -16.60 54.54 -38.13
CA MET A 26 -16.72 55.64 -37.16
C MET A 26 -15.97 55.34 -35.85
N LEU A 27 -15.75 54.06 -35.52
CA LEU A 27 -15.05 53.64 -34.30
C LEU A 27 -13.55 53.97 -34.31
N LYS A 28 -13.01 54.43 -35.44
CA LYS A 28 -11.66 54.98 -35.53
C LYS A 28 -11.51 56.32 -34.80
N ASP A 29 -12.61 57.04 -34.55
CA ASP A 29 -12.61 58.21 -33.67
C ASP A 29 -12.70 57.77 -32.20
N GLU A 30 -11.69 58.10 -31.41
CA GLU A 30 -11.54 57.63 -30.03
C GLU A 30 -12.70 58.10 -29.14
N ILE A 31 -13.16 59.34 -29.31
CA ILE A 31 -14.23 59.94 -28.50
C ILE A 31 -15.56 59.23 -28.78
N PHE A 32 -15.87 59.00 -30.05
CA PHE A 32 -17.06 58.27 -30.47
C PHE A 32 -17.03 56.81 -30.01
N TRP A 33 -15.89 56.13 -30.14
CA TRP A 33 -15.72 54.75 -29.69
C TRP A 33 -15.88 54.62 -28.16
N LYS A 34 -15.26 55.49 -27.36
CA LYS A 34 -15.41 55.48 -25.89
C LYS A 34 -16.86 55.64 -25.46
N LYS A 35 -17.60 56.59 -26.07
CA LYS A 35 -19.04 56.75 -25.82
C LYS A 35 -19.85 55.52 -26.22
N THR A 36 -19.48 54.87 -27.32
CA THR A 36 -20.12 53.63 -27.78
C THR A 36 -19.93 52.50 -26.76
N ILE A 37 -18.68 52.27 -26.31
CA ILE A 37 -18.36 51.29 -25.27
C ILE A 37 -19.13 51.58 -23.98
N GLU A 38 -19.16 52.83 -23.52
CA GLU A 38 -19.89 53.23 -22.31
C GLU A 38 -21.38 52.86 -22.38
N ILE A 39 -22.04 53.18 -23.51
CA ILE A 39 -23.45 52.86 -23.73
C ILE A 39 -23.68 51.35 -23.72
N LEU A 40 -22.83 50.59 -24.42
CA LEU A 40 -23.00 49.14 -24.52
C LEU A 40 -22.74 48.44 -23.18
N LYS A 41 -21.76 48.91 -22.40
CA LYS A 41 -21.52 48.45 -21.03
C LYS A 41 -22.70 48.72 -20.11
N GLN A 42 -23.26 49.94 -20.12
CA GLN A 42 -24.46 50.29 -19.35
C GLN A 42 -25.64 49.38 -19.68
N ARG A 43 -25.68 48.85 -20.90
CA ARG A 43 -26.73 47.94 -21.38
C ARG A 43 -26.38 46.45 -21.27
N ASN A 44 -25.20 46.10 -20.73
CA ASN A 44 -24.68 44.73 -20.69
C ASN A 44 -24.62 44.05 -22.07
N TYR A 45 -24.32 44.81 -23.12
CA TYR A 45 -24.11 44.28 -24.46
C TYR A 45 -22.62 44.20 -24.78
N TYR A 46 -22.22 43.10 -25.41
CA TYR A 46 -20.85 42.84 -25.83
C TYR A 46 -20.81 42.51 -27.32
N PHE A 47 -19.91 43.18 -28.05
CA PHE A 47 -19.63 42.92 -29.47
C PHE A 47 -18.12 42.87 -29.66
N ALA A 48 -17.57 41.70 -29.97
CA ALA A 48 -16.12 41.50 -30.08
C ALA A 48 -15.49 42.46 -31.11
N GLU A 49 -16.19 42.76 -32.20
CA GLU A 49 -15.74 43.70 -33.23
C GLU A 49 -15.57 45.12 -32.69
N ILE A 50 -16.45 45.59 -31.80
CA ILE A 50 -16.37 46.94 -31.20
C ILE A 50 -15.27 46.97 -30.12
N TRP A 51 -15.17 45.91 -29.30
CA TRP A 51 -14.12 45.79 -28.29
C TRP A 51 -12.73 45.63 -28.92
N SER A 52 -12.62 45.07 -30.13
CA SER A 52 -11.35 44.96 -30.88
C SER A 52 -10.70 46.31 -31.18
N PHE A 53 -11.48 47.39 -31.26
CA PHE A 53 -10.93 48.75 -31.38
C PHE A 53 -10.18 49.22 -30.13
N GLY A 54 -10.32 48.52 -28.98
CA GLY A 54 -9.44 48.73 -27.84
C GLY A 54 -7.97 48.49 -28.18
N ILE A 55 -7.67 47.55 -29.09
CA ILE A 55 -6.32 47.32 -29.62
C ILE A 55 -5.87 48.52 -30.46
N PHE A 56 -6.75 49.01 -31.34
CA PHE A 56 -6.46 50.15 -32.21
C PHE A 56 -6.17 51.43 -31.42
N HIS A 57 -6.92 51.68 -30.34
CA HIS A 57 -6.77 52.85 -29.46
C HIS A 57 -5.77 52.63 -28.30
N ASN A 58 -5.16 51.44 -28.20
CA ASN A 58 -4.26 51.06 -27.11
C ASN A 58 -4.86 51.22 -25.69
N ASP A 59 -6.15 50.92 -25.54
CA ASP A 59 -6.85 50.95 -24.25
C ASP A 59 -6.78 49.58 -23.57
N ILE A 60 -5.80 49.43 -22.67
CA ILE A 60 -5.52 48.18 -21.96
C ILE A 60 -6.77 47.65 -21.24
N SER A 61 -7.61 48.52 -20.67
CA SER A 61 -8.80 48.10 -19.94
C SER A 61 -9.79 47.36 -20.85
N ILE A 62 -10.05 47.91 -22.03
CA ILE A 62 -10.95 47.27 -23.01
C ILE A 62 -10.32 46.04 -23.65
N ILE A 63 -9.01 46.05 -23.88
CA ILE A 63 -8.30 44.86 -24.38
C ILE A 63 -8.42 43.72 -23.36
N ARG A 64 -8.30 43.99 -22.05
CA ARG A 64 -8.49 42.96 -21.00
C ARG A 64 -9.89 42.33 -21.06
N GLU A 65 -10.93 43.14 -21.26
CA GLU A 65 -12.31 42.66 -21.41
C GLU A 65 -12.51 41.84 -22.69
N LEU A 66 -11.94 42.28 -23.82
CA LEU A 66 -11.98 41.54 -25.08
C LEU A 66 -11.37 40.14 -24.91
N MET A 67 -10.21 40.08 -24.27
CA MET A 67 -9.47 38.83 -24.08
C MET A 67 -10.17 37.91 -23.08
N SER A 68 -10.74 38.43 -21.99
CA SER A 68 -11.46 37.62 -21.00
C SER A 68 -12.76 37.02 -21.54
N MET A 69 -13.41 37.68 -22.51
CA MET A 69 -14.60 37.16 -23.17
C MET A 69 -14.30 36.10 -24.25
N ASN A 70 -13.04 35.96 -24.67
CA ASN A 70 -12.62 34.97 -25.65
C ASN A 70 -12.14 33.67 -24.98
N LYS A 71 -13.07 32.72 -24.81
CA LYS A 71 -12.80 31.42 -24.19
C LYS A 71 -11.76 30.57 -24.91
N GLN A 72 -11.57 30.76 -26.22
CA GLN A 72 -10.58 30.00 -26.97
C GLN A 72 -9.16 30.38 -26.54
N ILE A 73 -8.89 31.69 -26.40
CA ILE A 73 -7.59 32.20 -25.98
C ILE A 73 -7.25 31.71 -24.57
N SER A 74 -8.21 31.78 -23.63
CA SER A 74 -7.96 31.27 -22.28
C SER A 74 -7.70 29.76 -22.24
N THR A 75 -8.29 28.99 -23.17
CA THR A 75 -8.03 27.54 -23.28
C THR A 75 -6.63 27.25 -23.82
N GLU A 76 -6.15 28.03 -24.79
CA GLU A 76 -4.84 27.84 -25.42
C GLU A 76 -3.67 28.28 -24.51
N LEU A 77 -3.89 29.27 -23.63
CA LEU A 77 -2.88 29.77 -22.70
C LEU A 77 -2.65 28.88 -21.47
N GLY A 78 -3.55 27.93 -21.19
CA GLY A 78 -3.49 27.06 -20.01
C GLY A 78 -4.16 27.65 -18.77
N ARG A 79 -4.05 26.95 -17.63
CA ARG A 79 -4.72 27.33 -16.36
C ARG A 79 -3.96 28.43 -15.64
N PHE A 80 -2.64 28.45 -15.71
CA PHE A 80 -1.81 29.46 -15.03
C PHE A 80 -1.01 30.30 -16.03
N PHE A 81 -1.61 31.41 -16.44
CA PHE A 81 -0.98 32.41 -17.28
C PHE A 81 -1.30 33.79 -16.71
N ASP A 82 -0.27 34.60 -16.46
CA ASP A 82 -0.45 35.97 -15.99
C ASP A 82 0.32 36.96 -16.87
N SER A 83 -0.37 38.04 -17.25
CA SER A 83 0.17 39.11 -18.06
C SER A 83 -0.59 40.41 -17.81
N SER A 84 -0.08 41.52 -18.36
CA SER A 84 -0.78 42.81 -18.27
C SER A 84 -2.15 42.84 -18.94
N ILE A 85 -2.44 41.89 -19.84
CA ILE A 85 -3.62 41.88 -20.73
C ILE A 85 -4.59 40.74 -20.41
N ILE A 86 -4.08 39.58 -20.03
CA ILE A 86 -4.90 38.41 -19.68
C ILE A 86 -4.26 37.67 -18.52
N THR A 87 -5.11 37.30 -17.59
CA THR A 87 -4.79 36.40 -16.49
C THR A 87 -5.77 35.24 -16.57
N THR A 88 -5.27 34.01 -16.60
CA THR A 88 -6.06 32.79 -16.42
C THR A 88 -5.88 32.32 -14.98
N ASP A 89 -6.92 31.78 -14.37
CA ASP A 89 -6.84 31.16 -13.04
C ASP A 89 -7.07 29.65 -13.12
N LYS A 90 -7.02 28.99 -11.95
CA LYS A 90 -7.03 27.52 -11.71
C LYS A 90 -8.03 26.70 -12.54
N GLY A 91 -8.98 27.33 -13.23
CA GLY A 91 -10.05 26.67 -13.98
C GLY A 91 -10.91 25.86 -13.02
N ASP A 92 -11.45 24.75 -13.51
CA ASP A 92 -12.37 23.88 -12.75
C ASP A 92 -11.64 22.77 -11.97
N TYR A 93 -10.37 22.96 -11.59
CA TYR A 93 -9.66 21.93 -10.82
C TYR A 93 -10.27 21.78 -9.42
N ILE A 94 -10.73 20.57 -9.11
CA ILE A 94 -11.28 20.19 -7.81
C ILE A 94 -10.34 19.16 -7.19
N HIS A 95 -9.84 19.47 -5.99
CA HIS A 95 -9.11 18.51 -5.18
C HIS A 95 -10.08 17.47 -4.63
N LEU A 96 -9.80 16.20 -4.85
CA LEU A 96 -10.63 15.09 -4.37
C LEU A 96 -9.94 14.37 -3.22
N GLU A 97 -10.69 14.14 -2.15
CA GLU A 97 -10.30 13.30 -1.01
C GLU A 97 -10.86 11.88 -1.20
N TYR A 98 -10.07 10.88 -0.84
CA TYR A 98 -10.43 9.47 -0.94
C TYR A 98 -10.33 8.84 0.45
N ASP A 99 -11.47 8.44 1.02
CA ASP A 99 -11.52 7.79 2.33
C ASP A 99 -12.66 6.75 2.39
N PRO A 100 -12.35 5.45 2.62
CA PRO A 100 -11.02 4.86 2.72
C PRO A 100 -10.40 4.56 1.34
N LEU A 101 -9.10 4.84 1.17
CA LEU A 101 -8.31 4.35 0.04
C LEU A 101 -7.35 3.25 0.50
N ILE A 102 -7.65 2.00 0.13
CA ILE A 102 -6.83 0.84 0.51
C ILE A 102 -5.99 0.38 -0.69
N ASN A 103 -4.68 0.49 -0.57
CA ASN A 103 -3.75 -0.01 -1.57
C ASN A 103 -3.48 -1.51 -1.37
N THR A 104 -3.46 -2.26 -2.47
CA THR A 104 -3.18 -3.71 -2.42
C THR A 104 -1.72 -4.04 -2.14
N ARG A 105 -0.79 -3.12 -2.46
CA ARG A 105 0.66 -3.27 -2.29
C ARG A 105 1.33 -1.91 -2.14
N ALA A 106 2.11 -1.73 -1.07
CA ALA A 106 2.95 -0.54 -0.87
C ALA A 106 4.27 -0.58 -1.67
N HIS A 107 4.81 -1.78 -1.94
CA HIS A 107 6.12 -1.93 -2.61
C HIS A 107 6.01 -1.98 -4.15
N LYS A 108 6.99 -1.35 -4.83
CA LYS A 108 7.08 -1.28 -6.30
C LYS A 108 7.18 -2.68 -6.92
N LEU A 109 6.29 -2.99 -7.86
CA LEU A 109 6.42 -4.15 -8.74
C LEU A 109 6.99 -3.69 -10.09
N GLY A 110 8.29 -3.90 -10.30
CA GLY A 110 9.00 -3.42 -11.50
C GLY A 110 9.52 -1.98 -11.38
N LYS A 111 9.95 -1.40 -12.50
CA LYS A 111 10.64 -0.09 -12.51
C LYS A 111 9.73 1.10 -12.21
N ASN A 112 8.42 1.01 -12.48
CA ASN A 112 7.50 2.14 -12.39
C ASN A 112 6.43 1.92 -11.30
N PRO A 113 6.16 2.92 -10.43
CA PRO A 113 5.02 2.86 -9.52
C PRO A 113 3.72 2.80 -10.31
N ARG A 114 2.79 1.92 -9.90
CA ARG A 114 1.48 1.77 -10.53
C ARG A 114 0.38 2.05 -9.52
N ILE A 115 -0.34 3.15 -9.73
CA ILE A 115 -1.57 3.46 -8.99
C ILE A 115 -2.69 2.57 -9.55
N ALA A 116 -3.24 1.70 -8.71
CA ALA A 116 -4.26 0.71 -9.11
C ALA A 116 -5.65 1.34 -9.25
N ASN A 117 -6.03 2.24 -8.34
CA ASN A 117 -7.29 2.98 -8.42
C ASN A 117 -7.23 3.97 -9.61
N ILE A 118 -8.09 3.74 -10.60
CA ILE A 118 -8.11 4.50 -11.86
C ILE A 118 -8.56 5.95 -11.63
N GLU A 119 -9.54 6.17 -10.76
CA GLU A 119 -10.09 7.49 -10.45
C GLU A 119 -9.04 8.35 -9.76
N PHE A 120 -8.42 7.82 -8.70
CA PHE A 120 -7.33 8.50 -8.02
C PHE A 120 -6.13 8.74 -8.93
N LYS A 121 -5.79 7.78 -9.81
CA LYS A 121 -4.74 7.98 -10.81
C LYS A 121 -5.05 9.16 -11.72
N ASN A 122 -6.30 9.33 -12.16
CA ASN A 122 -6.70 10.44 -13.01
C ASN A 122 -6.64 11.77 -12.24
N SER A 123 -7.12 11.82 -11.00
CA SER A 123 -7.06 13.00 -10.13
C SER A 123 -5.62 13.42 -9.85
N TYR A 124 -4.76 12.47 -9.49
CA TYR A 124 -3.34 12.72 -9.27
C TYR A 124 -2.65 13.23 -10.54
N ARG A 125 -2.97 12.66 -11.72
CA ARG A 125 -2.43 13.15 -12.98
C ARG A 125 -2.88 14.59 -13.30
N ALA A 126 -4.17 14.86 -13.16
CA ALA A 126 -4.72 16.21 -13.39
C ALA A 126 -4.12 17.25 -12.44
N PHE A 127 -3.82 16.84 -11.19
CA PHE A 127 -3.09 17.63 -10.22
C PHE A 127 -1.64 17.87 -10.65
N LEU A 128 -0.90 16.85 -11.09
CA LEU A 128 0.47 17.05 -11.57
C LEU A 128 0.54 17.97 -12.79
N GLU A 129 -0.39 17.83 -13.74
CA GLU A 129 -0.51 18.73 -14.89
C GLU A 129 -0.76 20.18 -14.44
N LEU A 130 -1.63 20.38 -13.46
CA LEU A 130 -1.87 21.69 -12.83
C LEU A 130 -0.58 22.29 -12.22
N LEU A 131 0.20 21.49 -11.49
CA LEU A 131 1.45 21.95 -10.87
C LEU A 131 2.51 22.31 -11.90
N CYS A 132 2.59 21.56 -13.00
CA CYS A 132 3.50 21.87 -14.10
C CYS A 132 3.19 23.21 -14.76
N GLU A 133 1.91 23.56 -14.91
CA GLU A 133 1.49 24.85 -15.48
C GLU A 133 1.77 26.02 -14.51
N LYS A 134 1.63 25.79 -13.20
CA LYS A 134 1.79 26.84 -12.18
C LYS A 134 3.24 27.31 -11.98
N GLY A 135 4.22 26.41 -12.18
CA GLY A 135 5.65 26.70 -12.05
C GLY A 135 6.18 26.83 -10.61
N SER A 136 5.37 27.27 -9.64
CA SER A 136 5.72 27.30 -8.22
C SER A 136 4.58 26.79 -7.33
N LEU A 137 4.92 25.99 -6.31
CA LEU A 137 3.96 25.43 -5.37
C LEU A 137 3.65 26.43 -4.25
N ASP A 138 2.37 26.66 -3.98
CA ASP A 138 1.95 27.33 -2.74
C ASP A 138 1.70 26.32 -1.61
N ILE A 139 1.41 26.81 -0.41
CA ILE A 139 1.14 25.98 0.78
C ILE A 139 -0.03 25.01 0.52
N SER A 140 -1.07 25.45 -0.20
CA SER A 140 -2.23 24.61 -0.53
C SER A 140 -1.82 23.45 -1.43
N ASP A 141 -1.01 23.72 -2.46
CA ASP A 141 -0.52 22.70 -3.38
C ASP A 141 0.38 21.70 -2.64
N GLN A 142 1.27 22.19 -1.77
CA GLN A 142 2.16 21.34 -0.98
C GLN A 142 1.36 20.38 -0.09
N LEU A 143 0.34 20.87 0.63
CA LEU A 143 -0.51 20.03 1.47
C LEU A 143 -1.31 19.00 0.66
N CYS A 144 -1.89 19.40 -0.49
CA CYS A 144 -2.57 18.47 -1.40
C CYS A 144 -1.60 17.39 -1.92
N PHE A 145 -0.36 17.78 -2.22
CA PHE A 145 0.64 16.86 -2.71
C PHE A 145 1.06 15.85 -1.63
N VAL A 146 1.25 16.30 -0.39
CA VAL A 146 1.50 15.44 0.78
C VAL A 146 0.38 14.41 0.93
N GLN A 147 -0.88 14.82 0.84
CA GLN A 147 -2.04 13.91 0.90
C GLN A 147 -1.99 12.85 -0.21
N TYR A 148 -1.75 13.26 -1.46
CA TYR A 148 -1.70 12.35 -2.61
C TYR A 148 -0.49 11.42 -2.58
N LEU A 149 0.62 11.82 -1.97
CA LEU A 149 1.74 10.92 -1.70
C LEU A 149 1.39 9.91 -0.60
N ALA A 150 0.71 10.35 0.47
CA ALA A 150 0.24 9.46 1.54
C ALA A 150 -0.75 8.41 1.01
N TYR A 151 -1.69 8.80 0.14
CA TYR A 151 -2.59 7.88 -0.57
C TYR A 151 -1.89 6.83 -1.45
N GLN A 152 -0.61 7.02 -1.78
CA GLN A 152 0.19 6.07 -2.56
C GLN A 152 1.12 5.22 -1.69
N ASP A 153 0.99 5.28 -0.36
CA ASP A 153 1.95 4.73 0.61
C ASP A 153 3.39 5.27 0.43
N ARG A 154 3.56 6.43 -0.24
CA ARG A 154 4.85 7.11 -0.44
C ARG A 154 5.17 8.01 0.76
N ILE A 155 5.13 7.42 1.96
CA ILE A 155 5.21 8.14 3.24
C ILE A 155 6.51 8.93 3.39
N SER A 156 7.65 8.37 2.96
CA SER A 156 8.94 9.07 3.02
C SER A 156 8.94 10.36 2.18
N GLU A 157 8.45 10.28 0.94
CA GLU A 157 8.37 11.44 0.04
C GLU A 157 7.34 12.46 0.55
N ALA A 158 6.22 11.99 1.11
CA ALA A 158 5.23 12.85 1.75
C ALA A 158 5.85 13.63 2.93
N LYS A 159 6.65 12.98 3.78
CA LYS A 159 7.37 13.62 4.88
C LYS A 159 8.39 14.64 4.40
N GLU A 160 9.12 14.34 3.33
CA GLU A 160 10.09 15.28 2.73
C GLU A 160 9.40 16.56 2.26
N ILE A 161 8.30 16.46 1.50
CA ILE A 161 7.54 17.63 1.04
C ILE A 161 6.92 18.37 2.24
N PHE A 162 6.34 17.65 3.20
CA PHE A 162 5.73 18.23 4.40
C PHE A 162 6.72 19.08 5.20
N GLY A 163 7.97 18.63 5.34
CA GLY A 163 9.03 19.38 6.02
C GLY A 163 9.48 20.67 5.31
N THR A 164 9.09 20.88 4.05
CA THR A 164 9.37 22.14 3.32
C THR A 164 8.28 23.20 3.50
N ILE A 165 7.15 22.87 4.12
CA ILE A 165 6.03 23.78 4.29
C ILE A 165 6.38 24.80 5.39
N PRO A 166 6.28 26.11 5.14
CA PRO A 166 6.65 27.15 6.11
C PRO A 166 5.53 27.38 7.15
N LEU A 167 5.05 26.31 7.78
CA LEU A 167 4.09 26.34 8.89
C LEU A 167 4.67 25.64 10.11
N HIS A 168 4.15 25.97 11.29
CA HIS A 168 4.56 25.36 12.55
C HIS A 168 3.35 24.74 13.24
N PRO A 169 3.52 23.63 13.99
CA PRO A 169 2.42 22.99 14.69
C PRO A 169 1.76 23.94 15.69
N SER A 170 0.43 23.88 15.81
CA SER A 170 -0.28 24.60 16.87
C SER A 170 0.05 24.01 18.25
N THR A 171 0.30 24.88 19.24
CA THR A 171 0.66 24.48 20.61
C THR A 171 -0.35 24.92 21.66
N GLU A 172 -0.97 26.09 21.51
CA GLU A 172 -1.88 26.66 22.54
C GLU A 172 -3.34 26.75 22.09
N LYS A 173 -3.59 27.00 20.80
CA LYS A 173 -4.94 27.21 20.25
C LYS A 173 -5.06 26.55 18.87
N PRO A 174 -6.25 26.00 18.54
CA PRO A 174 -6.48 25.42 17.22
C PRO A 174 -6.48 26.50 16.13
N GLY A 175 -5.83 26.21 15.00
CA GLY A 175 -6.03 26.89 13.73
C GLY A 175 -5.79 28.40 13.73
N SER A 176 -4.56 28.84 14.02
CA SER A 176 -4.22 30.27 14.09
C SER A 176 -3.98 30.95 12.73
N SER A 177 -3.78 30.17 11.66
CA SER A 177 -3.40 30.69 10.33
C SER A 177 -4.13 29.97 9.18
N TYR A 178 -4.04 30.52 7.97
CA TYR A 178 -4.61 29.91 6.76
C TYR A 178 -4.01 28.51 6.54
N LEU A 179 -4.86 27.49 6.39
CA LEU A 179 -4.51 26.06 6.23
C LEU A 179 -3.83 25.38 7.43
N GLN A 180 -3.83 26.04 8.60
CA GLN A 180 -3.21 25.50 9.81
C GLN A 180 -3.84 24.18 10.27
N ILE A 181 -5.15 24.02 10.13
CA ILE A 181 -5.84 22.80 10.60
C ILE A 181 -5.44 21.55 9.79
N GLN A 182 -5.29 21.70 8.46
CA GLN A 182 -4.80 20.63 7.60
C GLN A 182 -3.35 20.28 7.96
N TYR A 183 -2.52 21.30 8.17
CA TYR A 183 -1.12 21.11 8.58
C TYR A 183 -1.02 20.38 9.93
N ASP A 184 -1.79 20.81 10.92
CA ASP A 184 -1.85 20.20 12.26
C ASP A 184 -2.33 18.74 12.19
N TYR A 185 -3.29 18.42 11.32
CA TYR A 185 -3.71 17.04 11.12
C TYR A 185 -2.59 16.17 10.53
N PHE A 186 -1.82 16.69 9.57
CA PHE A 186 -0.63 15.99 9.08
C PHE A 186 0.48 15.87 10.13
N CYS A 187 0.63 16.84 11.03
CA CYS A 187 1.53 16.71 12.18
C CYS A 187 1.13 15.50 13.04
N CYS A 188 -0.15 15.34 13.37
CA CYS A 188 -0.64 14.14 14.08
C CYS A 188 -0.29 12.84 13.34
N TYR A 189 -0.35 12.85 12.01
CA TYR A 189 -0.08 11.67 11.18
C TYR A 189 1.40 11.32 11.08
N PHE A 190 2.29 12.31 10.97
CA PHE A 190 3.72 12.09 10.73
C PHE A 190 4.61 12.14 11.97
N ASP A 191 4.15 12.80 13.03
CA ASP A 191 4.88 13.06 14.27
C ASP A 191 4.13 12.51 15.50
N PRO A 192 4.51 11.32 15.99
CA PRO A 192 3.91 10.70 17.17
C PRO A 192 4.03 11.53 18.45
N GLU A 193 5.05 12.40 18.57
CA GLU A 193 5.24 13.24 19.76
C GLU A 193 4.23 14.38 19.79
N MET A 194 3.87 14.91 18.63
CA MET A 194 2.89 15.99 18.48
C MET A 194 1.44 15.52 18.52
N LEU A 195 1.20 14.24 18.22
CA LEU A 195 -0.14 13.63 18.21
C LEU A 195 -0.97 13.95 19.48
N PRO A 196 -0.51 13.69 20.73
CA PRO A 196 -1.31 13.99 21.93
C PRO A 196 -1.54 15.48 22.16
N ILE A 197 -0.58 16.33 21.76
CA ILE A 197 -0.65 17.78 21.97
C ILE A 197 -1.71 18.38 21.04
N ILE A 198 -1.59 18.10 19.74
CA ILE A 198 -2.46 18.70 18.72
C ILE A 198 -3.86 18.12 18.82
N SER A 199 -4.01 16.80 18.94
CA SER A 199 -5.35 16.18 18.96
C SER A 199 -6.22 16.70 20.11
N ALA A 200 -5.63 16.99 21.28
CA ALA A 200 -6.31 17.64 22.40
C ALA A 200 -6.80 19.07 22.09
N LEU A 201 -6.05 19.86 21.30
CA LEU A 201 -6.48 21.23 20.92
C LEU A 201 -7.78 21.24 20.09
N TYR A 202 -8.04 20.16 19.36
CA TYR A 202 -9.16 20.05 18.43
C TYR A 202 -10.34 19.21 18.95
N GLU A 203 -10.30 18.73 20.21
CA GLU A 203 -11.33 17.85 20.79
C GLU A 203 -12.74 18.46 20.73
N ASN A 204 -12.84 19.77 20.97
CA ASN A 204 -14.10 20.52 20.95
C ASN A 204 -14.19 21.47 19.74
N TYR A 205 -13.47 21.18 18.66
CA TYR A 205 -13.47 22.05 17.47
C TYR A 205 -14.88 22.20 16.88
N PRO A 206 -15.29 23.41 16.44
CA PRO A 206 -16.67 23.69 16.04
C PRO A 206 -17.10 22.96 14.76
N ILE A 207 -16.15 22.62 13.87
CA ILE A 207 -16.45 21.90 12.63
C ILE A 207 -16.46 20.40 12.89
N GLU A 208 -17.62 19.77 12.72
CA GLU A 208 -17.86 18.36 13.07
C GLU A 208 -16.93 17.38 12.34
N SER A 209 -16.70 17.57 11.04
CA SER A 209 -15.84 16.68 10.24
C SER A 209 -14.41 16.65 10.78
N TRP A 210 -13.83 17.82 11.04
CA TRP A 210 -12.50 17.93 11.65
C TRP A 210 -12.45 17.40 13.07
N ARG A 211 -13.47 17.72 13.89
CA ARG A 211 -13.56 17.20 15.26
C ARG A 211 -13.54 15.67 15.29
N LYS A 212 -14.24 15.01 14.36
CA LYS A 212 -14.22 13.54 14.25
C LYS A 212 -12.80 13.03 13.95
N LEU A 213 -12.15 13.57 12.93
CA LEU A 213 -10.79 13.18 12.53
C LEU A 213 -9.77 13.34 13.67
N PHE A 214 -9.80 14.46 14.40
CA PHE A 214 -8.89 14.67 15.53
C PHE A 214 -9.23 13.80 16.74
N ASN A 215 -10.51 13.50 16.99
CA ASN A 215 -10.91 12.59 18.07
C ASN A 215 -10.47 11.14 17.79
N GLU A 216 -10.48 10.71 16.52
CA GLU A 216 -9.91 9.42 16.10
C GLU A 216 -8.39 9.39 16.31
N ALA A 217 -7.69 10.47 15.94
CA ALA A 217 -6.26 10.62 16.22
C ALA A 217 -5.95 10.59 17.73
N ALA A 218 -6.76 11.26 18.56
CA ALA A 218 -6.65 11.23 20.02
C ALA A 218 -6.91 9.83 20.60
N LYS A 219 -7.79 9.05 19.98
CA LYS A 219 -8.04 7.65 20.36
C LYS A 219 -6.79 6.81 20.11
N PHE A 220 -6.18 6.94 18.93
CA PHE A 220 -4.93 6.26 18.58
C PHE A 220 -3.79 6.60 19.55
N SER A 221 -3.69 7.86 19.97
CA SER A 221 -2.71 8.29 20.98
C SER A 221 -2.87 7.57 22.32
N ARG A 222 -4.12 7.35 22.77
CA ARG A 222 -4.42 6.63 24.01
C ARG A 222 -4.12 5.14 23.89
N GLU A 223 -4.52 4.54 22.77
CA GLU A 223 -4.24 3.13 22.44
C GLU A 223 -2.75 2.81 22.33
N THR A 224 -1.92 3.78 21.95
CA THR A 224 -0.45 3.57 21.86
C THR A 224 0.23 3.63 23.23
N GLN A 225 -0.38 4.34 24.20
CA GLN A 225 0.15 4.46 25.57
C GLN A 225 -0.27 3.29 26.46
N ASP A 226 -1.47 2.76 26.26
CA ASP A 226 -1.89 1.50 26.85
C ASP A 226 -1.21 0.34 26.11
N GLN A 227 -0.32 -0.40 26.78
CA GLN A 227 0.31 -1.61 26.22
C GLN A 227 -0.70 -2.72 25.89
N ASP A 228 -1.97 -2.53 26.25
CA ASP A 228 -3.07 -3.38 25.81
C ASP A 228 -3.65 -2.84 24.50
N ILE A 229 -3.33 -3.55 23.41
CA ILE A 229 -4.01 -3.45 22.12
C ILE A 229 -5.51 -3.71 22.36
N SER A 230 -6.27 -2.64 22.66
CA SER A 230 -7.74 -2.66 22.71
C SER A 230 -8.28 -2.22 21.36
N ILE A 231 -7.96 -3.01 20.32
CA ILE A 231 -8.61 -2.87 19.02
C ILE A 231 -10.08 -3.24 19.22
N LEU A 232 -10.94 -2.24 19.06
CA LEU A 232 -12.41 -2.31 19.06
C LEU A 232 -12.97 -2.77 20.42
N ASP A 233 -14.10 -2.19 20.83
CA ASP A 233 -14.87 -2.67 21.96
C ASP A 233 -15.38 -4.08 21.59
N PRO A 234 -14.76 -5.20 22.05
CA PRO A 234 -15.21 -6.51 21.66
C PRO A 234 -16.34 -6.82 22.62
N GLN A 235 -17.58 -6.56 22.20
CA GLN A 235 -18.72 -7.15 22.90
C GLN A 235 -18.63 -8.69 22.94
N GLU A 236 -17.69 -9.30 22.22
CA GLU A 236 -17.36 -10.72 22.31
C GLU A 236 -15.85 -10.93 22.49
N LYS A 237 -15.45 -11.43 23.66
CA LYS A 237 -14.09 -11.93 23.93
C LYS A 237 -13.79 -13.10 22.97
N GLU A 238 -12.97 -12.89 21.93
CA GLU A 238 -12.64 -13.94 20.96
C GLU A 238 -11.51 -14.87 21.45
N PRO A 239 -11.74 -16.19 21.63
CA PRO A 239 -10.73 -17.10 22.11
C PRO A 239 -9.55 -17.19 21.14
N THR A 240 -8.34 -17.00 21.66
CA THR A 240 -7.09 -17.08 20.89
C THR A 240 -6.14 -18.09 21.52
N LEU A 241 -5.52 -18.92 20.68
CA LEU A 241 -4.51 -19.88 21.09
C LEU A 241 -3.43 -19.99 20.02
N MET A 242 -2.19 -19.77 20.43
CA MET A 242 -1.00 -19.99 19.65
C MET A 242 -0.14 -21.05 20.33
N PHE A 243 0.62 -21.80 19.54
CA PHE A 243 1.55 -22.76 20.11
C PHE A 243 2.84 -22.87 19.30
N SER A 244 3.92 -23.23 19.98
CA SER A 244 5.19 -23.65 19.38
C SER A 244 5.53 -25.07 19.84
N ILE A 245 6.36 -25.75 19.05
CA ILE A 245 6.80 -27.12 19.36
C ILE A 245 8.30 -27.04 19.65
N GLU A 246 8.66 -27.33 20.90
CA GLU A 246 10.03 -27.56 21.37
C GLU A 246 10.36 -29.07 21.25
N LYS A 247 11.60 -29.49 21.56
CA LYS A 247 12.06 -30.88 21.33
C LYS A 247 11.11 -31.94 21.93
N ASP A 248 10.71 -31.73 23.19
CA ASP A 248 9.87 -32.68 23.94
C ASP A 248 8.56 -32.06 24.46
N TYR A 249 8.29 -30.79 24.15
CA TYR A 249 7.18 -30.02 24.73
C TYR A 249 6.44 -29.18 23.69
N ILE A 250 5.15 -29.00 23.91
CA ILE A 250 4.30 -28.03 23.23
C ILE A 250 4.15 -26.83 24.17
N SER A 251 4.59 -25.66 23.73
CA SER A 251 4.44 -24.41 24.49
C SER A 251 3.22 -23.66 23.93
N LEU A 252 2.20 -23.48 24.78
CA LEU A 252 0.95 -22.80 24.47
C LEU A 252 0.95 -21.37 25.01
N GLN A 253 0.35 -20.45 24.27
CA GLN A 253 -0.05 -19.12 24.72
C GLN A 253 -1.52 -18.92 24.35
N TYR A 254 -2.36 -18.59 25.32
CA TYR A 254 -3.81 -18.56 25.11
C TYR A 254 -4.51 -17.46 25.89
N LYS A 255 -5.62 -16.97 25.34
CA LYS A 255 -6.51 -15.96 25.94
C LYS A 255 -7.96 -16.37 25.72
N TRP A 256 -8.75 -16.39 26.79
CA TRP A 256 -10.17 -16.78 26.82
C TRP A 256 -10.45 -18.22 26.35
N VAL A 257 -9.49 -19.12 26.53
CA VAL A 257 -9.61 -20.56 26.21
C VAL A 257 -9.61 -21.37 27.50
N LYS A 258 -10.70 -22.10 27.77
CA LYS A 258 -10.85 -22.93 28.99
C LYS A 258 -10.32 -24.35 28.85
N ALA A 259 -10.35 -24.90 27.64
CA ALA A 259 -9.89 -26.24 27.36
C ALA A 259 -9.49 -26.36 25.90
N CYS A 260 -8.57 -27.27 25.60
CA CYS A 260 -8.21 -27.64 24.25
C CYS A 260 -8.00 -29.15 24.13
N LYS A 261 -8.19 -29.66 22.92
CA LYS A 261 -7.93 -31.05 22.53
C LYS A 261 -6.76 -31.07 21.56
N ILE A 262 -5.69 -31.74 21.97
CA ILE A 262 -4.48 -31.90 21.17
C ILE A 262 -4.52 -33.26 20.49
N ARG A 263 -4.44 -33.30 19.17
CA ARG A 263 -4.41 -34.50 18.33
C ARG A 263 -3.04 -34.64 17.68
N PHE A 264 -2.48 -35.84 17.73
CA PHE A 264 -1.19 -36.17 17.16
C PHE A 264 -1.37 -37.11 15.97
N TYR A 265 -0.83 -36.74 14.83
CA TYR A 265 -0.85 -37.53 13.60
C TYR A 265 0.57 -37.93 13.24
N ARG A 266 0.84 -39.22 13.09
CA ARG A 266 2.10 -39.70 12.51
C ARG A 266 2.10 -39.41 11.03
N VAL A 267 3.23 -38.91 10.54
CA VAL A 267 3.37 -38.49 9.15
C VAL A 267 4.56 -39.19 8.53
N ASP A 268 4.32 -39.77 7.35
CA ASP A 268 5.39 -40.18 6.47
C ASP A 268 5.89 -38.95 5.70
N LEU A 269 7.08 -38.49 6.09
CA LEU A 269 7.70 -37.31 5.48
C LEU A 269 8.03 -37.52 4.01
N GLU A 270 8.30 -38.76 3.57
CA GLU A 270 8.58 -39.04 2.17
C GLU A 270 7.36 -38.80 1.29
N ILE A 271 6.18 -39.20 1.75
CA ILE A 271 4.93 -38.99 1.02
C ILE A 271 4.64 -37.49 0.91
N LEU A 272 4.78 -36.73 2.00
CA LEU A 272 4.59 -35.28 1.97
C LEU A 272 5.61 -34.59 1.06
N PHE A 273 6.88 -34.95 1.19
CA PHE A 273 7.96 -34.40 0.38
C PHE A 273 7.75 -34.68 -1.10
N SER A 274 7.29 -35.87 -1.47
CA SER A 274 7.04 -36.24 -2.86
C SER A 274 5.89 -35.44 -3.49
N LYS A 275 4.93 -34.97 -2.69
CA LYS A 275 3.84 -34.10 -3.15
C LYS A 275 4.23 -32.63 -3.17
N ASN A 276 4.96 -32.17 -2.16
CA ASN A 276 5.30 -30.76 -1.96
C ASN A 276 6.77 -30.59 -1.51
N PRO A 277 7.77 -30.78 -2.38
CA PRO A 277 9.19 -30.82 -1.98
C PRO A 277 9.73 -29.52 -1.35
N PHE A 278 9.12 -28.38 -1.68
CA PHE A 278 9.53 -27.04 -1.23
C PHE A 278 8.55 -26.40 -0.23
N PHE A 279 7.51 -27.11 0.21
CA PHE A 279 6.43 -26.55 1.05
C PHE A 279 6.02 -27.51 2.17
N ILE A 280 6.95 -27.79 3.09
CA ILE A 280 6.72 -28.71 4.23
C ILE A 280 6.41 -27.98 5.55
N GLY A 281 6.61 -26.66 5.58
CA GLY A 281 6.50 -25.86 6.82
C GLY A 281 5.10 -25.73 7.41
N ASN A 282 4.03 -25.82 6.61
CA ASN A 282 2.65 -25.62 7.08
C ASN A 282 1.67 -26.48 6.26
N SER A 283 1.64 -27.79 6.49
CA SER A 283 0.60 -28.66 5.91
C SER A 283 -0.71 -28.46 6.64
N GLN A 284 -1.58 -27.60 6.12
CA GLN A 284 -2.94 -27.42 6.62
C GLN A 284 -3.83 -28.57 6.10
N HIS A 285 -4.49 -29.24 7.06
CA HIS A 285 -5.64 -30.14 6.92
C HIS A 285 -5.37 -31.65 6.72
N PHE A 286 -5.29 -32.40 7.84
CA PHE A 286 -5.40 -33.86 7.91
C PHE A 286 -6.83 -34.34 8.25
N LYS A 287 -7.87 -33.69 7.69
CA LYS A 287 -9.28 -33.92 8.07
C LYS A 287 -9.80 -35.35 7.86
N TYR A 288 -9.09 -36.20 7.12
CA TYR A 288 -9.52 -37.56 6.77
C TYR A 288 -8.67 -38.68 7.39
N VAL A 289 -7.73 -38.34 8.29
CA VAL A 289 -6.87 -39.33 8.95
C VAL A 289 -7.26 -39.41 10.43
N LYS A 290 -7.34 -40.63 10.97
CA LYS A 290 -7.58 -40.81 12.42
C LYS A 290 -6.32 -40.41 13.19
N PRO A 291 -6.42 -39.60 14.27
CA PRO A 291 -5.25 -39.29 15.10
C PRO A 291 -4.70 -40.57 15.72
N TYR A 292 -3.37 -40.63 15.84
CA TYR A 292 -2.68 -41.72 16.51
C TYR A 292 -2.84 -41.63 18.03
N PHE A 293 -2.87 -40.41 18.55
CA PHE A 293 -3.06 -40.10 19.95
C PHE A 293 -3.81 -38.78 20.11
N ASP A 294 -4.65 -38.64 21.12
CA ASP A 294 -5.28 -37.37 21.47
C ASP A 294 -5.35 -37.18 22.98
N ILE A 295 -5.28 -35.92 23.41
CA ILE A 295 -5.25 -35.52 24.82
C ILE A 295 -6.16 -34.31 24.99
N GLU A 296 -6.95 -34.29 26.05
CA GLU A 296 -7.74 -33.13 26.45
C GLU A 296 -7.07 -32.44 27.63
N ILE A 297 -6.89 -31.13 27.51
CA ILE A 297 -6.18 -30.30 28.48
C ILE A 297 -7.12 -29.18 28.92
N ASN A 298 -7.37 -29.13 30.23
CA ASN A 298 -8.01 -27.99 30.86
C ASN A 298 -6.96 -26.90 31.05
N LEU A 299 -7.24 -25.72 30.50
CA LEU A 299 -6.40 -24.55 30.61
C LEU A 299 -6.95 -23.66 31.74
N GLN A 300 -6.04 -23.02 32.49
CA GLN A 300 -6.43 -22.11 33.57
C GLN A 300 -6.82 -20.74 32.99
N ASP A 301 -6.76 -19.68 33.80
CA ASP A 301 -6.88 -18.31 33.32
C ASP A 301 -5.86 -18.02 32.19
N ASP A 302 -6.06 -16.90 31.49
CA ASP A 302 -5.21 -16.42 30.39
C ASP A 302 -3.72 -16.54 30.75
N GLY A 303 -2.92 -17.15 29.86
CA GLY A 303 -1.52 -17.40 30.18
C GLY A 303 -0.82 -18.39 29.25
N GLU A 304 0.18 -19.07 29.83
CA GLU A 304 1.03 -20.03 29.12
C GLU A 304 0.92 -21.43 29.73
N ALA A 305 1.00 -22.46 28.90
CA ALA A 305 1.04 -23.84 29.35
C ALA A 305 2.09 -24.64 28.59
N LYS A 306 2.79 -25.55 29.28
CA LYS A 306 3.74 -26.49 28.67
C LYS A 306 3.22 -27.91 28.79
N ILE A 307 3.11 -28.59 27.65
CA ILE A 307 2.53 -29.93 27.55
C ILE A 307 3.58 -30.88 26.99
N LYS A 308 3.91 -31.95 27.71
CA LYS A 308 4.90 -32.94 27.28
C LYS A 308 4.36 -33.74 26.08
N ILE A 309 5.18 -33.92 25.06
CA ILE A 309 4.85 -34.82 23.94
C ILE A 309 4.89 -36.27 24.46
N PRO A 310 3.89 -37.12 24.13
CA PRO A 310 3.88 -38.53 24.54
C PRO A 310 5.17 -39.25 24.16
N GLU A 311 5.72 -40.06 25.07
CA GLU A 311 7.03 -40.73 24.88
C GLU A 311 7.08 -41.63 23.63
N LEU A 312 5.93 -42.18 23.23
CA LEU A 312 5.76 -42.99 22.02
C LEU A 312 5.87 -42.21 20.70
N LEU A 313 5.92 -40.88 20.76
CA LEU A 313 5.94 -39.95 19.63
C LEU A 313 7.21 -39.08 19.60
N ILE A 314 8.02 -39.10 20.66
CA ILE A 314 9.31 -38.42 20.68
C ILE A 314 10.20 -39.06 19.60
N GLY A 315 10.90 -38.23 18.82
CA GLY A 315 11.77 -38.72 17.74
C GLY A 315 11.04 -39.03 16.43
N GLN A 316 9.71 -38.88 16.36
CA GLN A 316 8.95 -39.18 15.15
C GLN A 316 8.51 -37.92 14.40
N ASN A 317 8.24 -38.10 13.11
CA ASN A 317 7.62 -37.09 12.27
C ASN A 317 6.12 -37.03 12.57
N ILE A 318 5.70 -35.95 13.22
CA ILE A 318 4.32 -35.77 13.68
C ILE A 318 3.75 -34.44 13.22
N VAL A 319 2.44 -34.41 13.07
CA VAL A 319 1.66 -33.17 13.01
C VAL A 319 0.83 -33.08 14.27
N ILE A 320 0.90 -31.93 14.92
CA ILE A 320 0.17 -31.61 16.13
C ILE A 320 -0.95 -30.64 15.74
N GLU A 321 -2.18 -31.02 16.04
CA GLU A 321 -3.37 -30.21 15.85
C GLU A 321 -3.96 -29.89 17.22
N ILE A 322 -4.28 -28.62 17.46
CA ILE A 322 -4.91 -28.16 18.70
C ILE A 322 -6.25 -27.54 18.35
N ASP A 323 -7.29 -28.19 18.84
CA ASP A 323 -8.68 -27.78 18.71
C ASP A 323 -9.12 -27.18 20.05
N TYR A 324 -9.53 -25.91 20.04
CA TYR A 324 -9.96 -25.21 21.24
C TYR A 324 -11.41 -24.71 21.14
N GLY A 325 -12.22 -25.47 20.40
CA GLY A 325 -13.67 -25.29 20.29
C GLY A 325 -14.09 -24.39 19.14
N VAL A 326 -13.55 -23.17 19.07
CA VAL A 326 -13.91 -22.21 18.01
C VAL A 326 -13.04 -22.40 16.76
N TYR A 327 -11.73 -22.61 16.96
CA TYR A 327 -10.78 -22.76 15.87
C TYR A 327 -9.87 -23.96 16.10
N THR A 328 -9.17 -24.34 15.04
CA THR A 328 -8.18 -25.41 15.04
C THR A 328 -6.88 -24.86 14.45
N VAL A 329 -5.79 -25.00 15.19
CA VAL A 329 -4.44 -24.63 14.76
C VAL A 329 -3.57 -25.87 14.65
N SER A 330 -2.68 -25.93 13.66
CA SER A 330 -1.81 -27.10 13.47
C SER A 330 -0.40 -26.70 13.07
N LYS A 331 0.58 -27.50 13.49
CA LYS A 331 2.01 -27.35 13.17
C LYS A 331 2.65 -28.72 13.02
N SER A 332 3.60 -28.80 12.11
CA SER A 332 4.40 -30.00 11.88
C SER A 332 5.65 -29.99 12.75
N HIS A 333 6.00 -31.14 13.33
CA HIS A 333 7.26 -31.36 14.04
C HIS A 333 7.95 -32.58 13.43
N PHE A 334 9.03 -32.29 12.70
CA PHE A 334 9.90 -33.33 12.14
C PHE A 334 11.09 -33.47 13.06
N SER A 335 11.15 -34.61 13.74
CA SER A 335 12.26 -34.91 14.62
C SER A 335 13.42 -35.46 13.78
N ALA A 336 14.59 -34.84 13.93
CA ALA A 336 15.80 -35.29 13.28
C ALA A 336 16.96 -35.19 14.27
N ASN A 337 17.50 -36.34 14.67
CA ASN A 337 18.77 -36.42 15.41
C ASN A 337 19.95 -36.58 14.43
N LEU A 338 19.85 -35.90 13.29
CA LEU A 338 20.79 -35.93 12.18
C LEU A 338 21.51 -34.58 12.11
N LYS A 339 22.83 -34.61 12.03
CA LYS A 339 23.67 -33.48 11.64
C LYS A 339 24.03 -33.62 10.18
N PHE A 340 24.04 -32.50 9.47
CA PHE A 340 24.43 -32.49 8.06
C PHE A 340 25.54 -31.48 7.81
N ASN A 341 26.34 -31.75 6.78
CA ASN A 341 27.23 -30.78 6.15
C ASN A 341 26.90 -30.76 4.66
N LEU A 342 26.30 -29.65 4.21
CA LEU A 342 25.92 -29.44 2.83
C LEU A 342 27.03 -28.67 2.12
N ILE A 343 27.67 -29.30 1.14
CA ILE A 343 28.78 -28.73 0.38
C ILE A 343 28.27 -28.38 -1.02
N GLU A 344 27.54 -27.27 -1.11
CA GLU A 344 26.85 -26.81 -2.33
C GLU A 344 27.78 -26.75 -3.54
N ARG A 345 29.02 -26.27 -3.36
CA ARG A 345 30.02 -26.17 -4.44
C ARG A 345 30.29 -27.51 -5.15
N TYR A 346 30.18 -28.63 -4.45
CA TYR A 346 30.44 -29.96 -5.02
C TYR A 346 29.17 -30.78 -5.22
N GLY A 347 27.99 -30.25 -4.86
CA GLY A 347 26.75 -31.02 -4.96
C GLY A 347 26.70 -32.22 -4.01
N ILE A 348 27.39 -32.15 -2.87
CA ILE A 348 27.49 -33.27 -1.91
C ILE A 348 26.85 -32.88 -0.60
N ILE A 349 26.06 -33.80 -0.03
CA ILE A 349 25.61 -33.74 1.35
C ILE A 349 26.29 -34.85 2.17
N LYS A 350 26.76 -34.52 3.37
CA LYS A 350 27.25 -35.49 4.35
C LYS A 350 26.32 -35.54 5.54
N ILE A 351 25.85 -36.74 5.89
CA ILE A 351 24.95 -37.01 7.01
C ILE A 351 25.73 -37.68 8.15
N MET A 352 25.47 -37.22 9.37
CA MET A 352 26.17 -37.62 10.59
C MET A 352 25.17 -37.70 11.76
N ASN A 353 25.51 -38.47 12.80
CA ASN A 353 24.76 -38.45 14.05
C ASN A 353 25.18 -37.27 14.95
N GLU A 354 24.60 -37.15 16.15
CA GLU A 354 24.96 -36.10 17.12
C GLU A 354 26.44 -36.13 17.53
N ASN A 355 27.08 -37.30 17.52
CA ASN A 355 28.51 -37.49 17.82
C ASN A 355 29.42 -37.23 16.61
N LEU A 356 28.89 -36.67 15.51
CA LEU A 356 29.60 -36.39 14.25
C LEU A 356 30.14 -37.64 13.52
N ALA A 357 29.67 -38.83 13.88
CA ALA A 357 29.98 -40.07 13.17
C ALA A 357 29.15 -40.16 11.88
N PRO A 358 29.72 -40.60 10.74
CA PRO A 358 29.02 -40.69 9.48
C PRO A 358 27.91 -41.75 9.51
N ILE A 359 26.78 -41.46 8.88
CA ILE A 359 25.64 -42.39 8.77
C ILE A 359 25.60 -42.97 7.36
N ALA A 360 25.91 -44.26 7.25
CA ALA A 360 25.82 -45.01 6.00
C ALA A 360 24.40 -45.57 5.81
N GLY A 361 23.89 -45.55 4.59
CA GLY A 361 22.57 -46.12 4.28
C GLY A 361 21.37 -45.21 4.58
N ALA A 362 21.57 -43.94 4.92
CA ALA A 362 20.47 -42.98 5.01
C ALA A 362 19.89 -42.74 3.61
N TYR A 363 18.57 -42.88 3.46
CA TYR A 363 17.89 -42.66 2.19
C TYR A 363 17.80 -41.16 1.89
N ILE A 364 18.09 -40.80 0.65
CA ILE A 364 18.04 -39.42 0.17
C ILE A 364 17.17 -39.35 -1.07
N LYS A 365 16.27 -38.37 -1.10
CA LYS A 365 15.40 -38.07 -2.24
C LYS A 365 15.51 -36.61 -2.61
N VAL A 366 15.71 -36.32 -3.90
CA VAL A 366 16.04 -35.00 -4.41
C VAL A 366 15.04 -34.60 -5.48
N PHE A 367 14.49 -33.40 -5.33
CA PHE A 367 13.73 -32.70 -6.35
C PHE A 367 14.49 -31.47 -6.81
N VAL A 368 14.29 -31.08 -8.07
CA VAL A 368 14.82 -29.85 -8.64
C VAL A 368 13.66 -28.94 -9.00
N LYS A 369 13.77 -27.67 -8.60
CA LYS A 369 12.98 -26.58 -9.15
C LYS A 369 13.76 -25.99 -10.30
N GLN A 370 13.16 -26.02 -11.49
CA GLN A 370 13.76 -25.43 -12.70
C GLN A 370 13.47 -23.93 -12.77
N LYS A 371 14.29 -23.16 -13.49
CA LYS A 371 14.10 -21.71 -13.70
C LYS A 371 12.75 -21.32 -14.32
N ILE A 372 12.09 -22.25 -15.01
CA ILE A 372 10.75 -22.08 -15.61
C ILE A 372 9.64 -22.24 -14.55
N GLY A 373 9.97 -22.68 -13.34
CA GLY A 373 9.06 -22.86 -12.21
C GLY A 373 8.63 -24.32 -11.97
N ASP A 374 8.86 -25.20 -12.94
CA ASP A 374 8.54 -26.64 -12.82
C ASP A 374 9.35 -27.31 -11.70
N ILE A 375 8.66 -28.12 -10.88
CA ILE A 375 9.28 -28.99 -9.87
C ILE A 375 9.26 -30.42 -10.40
N LYS A 376 10.43 -31.06 -10.46
CA LYS A 376 10.59 -32.42 -10.98
C LYS A 376 11.45 -33.26 -10.04
N PHE A 377 11.11 -34.56 -9.95
CA PHE A 377 11.99 -35.53 -9.32
C PHE A 377 13.35 -35.52 -10.05
N TYR A 378 14.43 -35.48 -9.28
CA TYR A 378 15.78 -35.36 -9.81
C TYR A 378 16.58 -36.64 -9.63
N LYS A 379 16.71 -37.09 -8.38
CA LYS A 379 17.56 -38.23 -8.01
C LYS A 379 17.19 -38.74 -6.63
N ASP A 380 17.41 -40.02 -6.38
CA ASP A 380 17.39 -40.61 -5.04
C ASP A 380 18.54 -41.60 -4.87
N GLY A 381 18.71 -42.11 -3.66
CA GLY A 381 19.67 -43.15 -3.34
C GLY A 381 20.03 -43.14 -1.86
N TYR A 382 21.19 -43.69 -1.52
CA TYR A 382 21.60 -43.87 -0.13
C TYR A 382 22.98 -43.28 0.11
N THR A 383 23.23 -42.81 1.33
CA THR A 383 24.57 -42.36 1.73
C THR A 383 25.58 -43.50 1.72
N ASP A 384 26.81 -43.20 1.30
CA ASP A 384 27.93 -44.14 1.30
C ASP A 384 28.47 -44.42 2.73
N ILE A 385 29.49 -45.26 2.85
CA ILE A 385 30.16 -45.57 4.13
C ILE A 385 30.78 -44.36 4.85
N LYS A 386 30.96 -43.22 4.14
CA LYS A 386 31.44 -41.95 4.69
C LYS A 386 30.29 -41.00 5.02
N GLY A 387 29.04 -41.47 4.90
CA GLY A 387 27.82 -40.72 5.08
C GLY A 387 27.56 -39.69 3.99
N LYS A 388 28.18 -39.83 2.81
CA LYS A 388 28.09 -38.86 1.72
C LYS A 388 27.10 -39.30 0.65
N PHE A 389 26.45 -38.33 0.04
CA PHE A 389 25.64 -38.52 -1.15
C PHE A 389 25.82 -37.35 -2.12
N ASP A 390 25.99 -37.67 -3.39
CA ASP A 390 26.03 -36.71 -4.49
C ASP A 390 24.60 -36.47 -5.00
N TYR A 391 24.04 -35.31 -4.66
CA TYR A 391 22.68 -34.95 -5.02
C TYR A 391 22.57 -34.25 -6.39
N VAL A 392 23.68 -33.99 -7.07
CA VAL A 392 23.71 -33.20 -8.31
C VAL A 392 24.10 -34.04 -9.53
N SER A 393 25.12 -34.90 -9.43
CA SER A 393 25.64 -35.58 -10.62
C SER A 393 24.63 -36.60 -11.15
N LEU A 394 24.26 -36.41 -12.43
CA LEU A 394 23.48 -37.33 -13.25
C LEU A 394 24.23 -37.56 -14.57
N ASN A 395 24.05 -38.73 -15.18
CA ASN A 395 24.61 -39.02 -16.51
C ASN A 395 23.94 -38.21 -17.64
N VAL A 396 22.99 -37.32 -17.31
CA VAL A 396 22.21 -36.51 -18.24
C VAL A 396 22.42 -35.04 -17.87
N ASN A 397 23.05 -34.26 -18.77
CA ASN A 397 23.41 -32.86 -18.51
C ASN A 397 22.17 -31.94 -18.43
N LYS A 398 21.64 -31.71 -17.21
CA LYS A 398 20.48 -30.82 -16.97
C LYS A 398 20.67 -29.78 -15.85
N ILE A 399 21.89 -29.59 -15.35
CA ILE A 399 22.14 -28.71 -14.19
C ILE A 399 21.93 -27.22 -14.51
N SER A 400 22.16 -26.78 -15.76
CA SER A 400 22.02 -25.37 -16.18
C SER A 400 20.60 -24.80 -16.03
N GLU A 401 19.60 -25.68 -16.01
CA GLU A 401 18.18 -25.33 -15.85
C GLU A 401 17.74 -25.29 -14.38
N ALA A 402 18.56 -25.77 -13.45
CA ALA A 402 18.23 -25.81 -12.04
C ALA A 402 18.25 -24.40 -11.43
N GLU A 403 17.21 -24.07 -10.68
CA GLU A 403 17.11 -22.88 -9.83
C GLU A 403 17.46 -23.26 -8.38
N ARG A 404 16.93 -24.39 -7.90
CA ARG A 404 17.09 -24.84 -6.50
C ARG A 404 16.84 -26.34 -6.37
N PHE A 405 17.47 -26.98 -5.40
CA PHE A 405 17.23 -28.37 -5.04
C PHE A 405 16.49 -28.45 -3.70
N ALA A 406 15.59 -29.41 -3.57
CA ALA A 406 15.02 -29.85 -2.30
C ALA A 406 15.52 -31.27 -2.03
N ILE A 407 16.01 -31.52 -0.81
CA ILE A 407 16.69 -32.76 -0.41
C ILE A 407 16.02 -33.27 0.85
N LEU A 408 15.35 -34.41 0.75
CA LEU A 408 14.87 -35.20 1.88
C LEU A 408 15.96 -36.20 2.30
N VAL A 409 16.17 -36.33 3.60
CA VAL A 409 17.00 -37.38 4.21
C VAL A 409 16.13 -38.16 5.18
N VAL A 410 16.15 -39.49 5.08
CA VAL A 410 15.40 -40.40 5.95
C VAL A 410 16.35 -41.45 6.51
N ASP A 411 16.35 -41.58 7.83
CA ASP A 411 16.99 -42.66 8.58
C ASP A 411 15.93 -43.32 9.47
N GLU A 412 15.94 -44.66 9.56
CA GLU A 412 14.92 -45.41 10.29
C GLU A 412 14.97 -45.16 11.81
N GLU A 413 16.14 -44.86 12.36
CA GLU A 413 16.35 -44.70 13.81
C GLU A 413 16.48 -43.22 14.21
N LEU A 414 17.13 -42.41 13.38
CA LEU A 414 17.51 -41.03 13.69
C LEU A 414 16.55 -39.97 13.12
N GLY A 415 15.52 -40.39 12.39
CA GLY A 415 14.43 -39.54 11.92
C GLY A 415 14.66 -38.99 10.51
N SER A 416 14.05 -37.83 10.21
CA SER A 416 14.06 -37.30 8.84
C SER A 416 14.16 -35.79 8.80
N LEU A 417 14.85 -35.25 7.79
CA LEU A 417 14.98 -33.81 7.59
C LEU A 417 14.83 -33.44 6.13
N VAL A 418 14.40 -32.20 5.89
CA VAL A 418 14.33 -31.61 4.56
C VAL A 418 15.19 -30.37 4.50
N LEU A 419 15.97 -30.26 3.43
CA LEU A 419 16.89 -29.18 3.17
C LEU A 419 16.65 -28.62 1.78
N GLU A 420 17.05 -27.36 1.60
CA GLU A 420 17.14 -26.76 0.28
C GLU A 420 18.59 -26.38 -0.01
N ALA A 421 19.00 -26.53 -1.27
CA ALA A 421 20.36 -26.25 -1.72
C ALA A 421 20.35 -25.47 -3.04
N ASN A 422 21.29 -24.55 -3.20
CA ASN A 422 21.53 -23.91 -4.49
C ASN A 422 22.24 -24.87 -5.46
N PRO A 423 22.06 -24.71 -6.78
CA PRO A 423 22.89 -25.43 -7.74
C PRO A 423 24.37 -25.04 -7.59
N PRO A 424 25.30 -25.98 -7.79
CA PRO A 424 26.73 -25.66 -7.76
C PRO A 424 27.08 -24.57 -8.78
N PRO A 425 28.07 -23.69 -8.47
CA PRO A 425 28.54 -22.69 -9.42
C PRO A 425 29.11 -23.39 -10.66
N GLN A 426 28.69 -22.93 -11.84
CA GLN A 426 29.12 -23.45 -13.14
C GLN A 426 30.46 -22.86 -13.58
#